data_AF-A0A845AYF8-F1
#
_entry.id   AF-A0A845AYF8-F1
#
_cell.length_a   1.000
_cell.length_b   1.000
_cell.length_c   1.000
_cell.angle_alpha   90.00
_cell.angle_beta   90.00
_cell.angle_gamma   90.00
#
_symmetry.space_group_name_H-M   'P 1'
#
loop_
_entity.id
_entity.type
_entity.pdbx_description
1 polymer ?
#
loop_
_entity_poly.entity_id
_entity_poly.type
_entity_poly.pdbx_seq_one_letter_code
_entity_poly.pdbx_strand_id
1 'polypeptide(L)'
;MAKHALTNATDGPKSVNSLTGTVVIAAGASEEVDLSEAEFISAKATGWFADDGDTELADMKVADLKALAESEGIDLGDATKKDDIISAIELAREAE
;
A
#
# COMPACT_ATOMS: atom_id res chain seq x y z
N MET A 1 -1.70 10.56 15.38
CA MET A 1 -0.49 10.47 14.58
C MET A 1 -0.42 9.03 14.12
N ALA A 2 -0.77 8.79 12.86
CA ALA A 2 -0.66 7.48 12.25
C ALA A 2 0.63 7.50 11.42
N LYS A 3 1.50 6.52 11.66
CA LYS A 3 2.66 6.33 10.81
C LYS A 3 2.26 5.37 9.72
N HIS A 4 2.50 5.76 8.47
CA HIS A 4 2.24 4.94 7.31
C HIS A 4 3.56 4.61 6.62
N ALA A 5 3.77 3.33 6.32
CA ALA A 5 4.89 2.92 5.49
C ALA A 5 4.62 3.35 4.04
N LEU A 6 5.56 4.09 3.45
CA LEU A 6 5.52 4.47 2.05
C LEU A 6 6.77 3.97 1.34
N THR A 7 6.55 3.16 0.31
CA THR A 7 7.56 2.63 -0.61
C THR A 7 7.57 3.47 -1.87
N ASN A 8 8.70 4.07 -2.22
CA ASN A 8 8.83 4.80 -3.48
C ASN A 8 8.98 3.81 -4.65
N ALA A 9 7.90 3.62 -5.40
CA ALA A 9 7.83 2.69 -6.54
C ALA A 9 8.44 3.24 -7.85
N THR A 10 9.15 4.38 -7.79
CA THR A 10 9.72 5.05 -8.98
C THR A 10 11.24 4.98 -9.00
N ASP A 11 11.84 5.17 -10.19
CA ASP A 11 13.29 5.14 -10.40
C ASP A 11 14.05 6.37 -9.85
N GLY A 12 13.34 7.35 -9.28
CA GLY A 12 13.93 8.59 -8.75
C GLY A 12 13.48 8.90 -7.33
N PRO A 13 14.23 9.71 -6.56
CA PRO A 13 13.82 10.10 -5.22
C PRO A 13 12.52 10.89 -5.27
N LYS A 14 11.61 10.58 -4.35
CA LYS A 14 10.31 11.25 -4.22
C LYS A 14 10.17 11.84 -2.83
N SER A 15 9.55 13.01 -2.76
CA SER A 15 9.28 13.69 -1.51
C SER A 15 7.79 13.66 -1.20
N VAL A 16 7.44 13.39 0.05
CA VAL A 16 6.09 13.49 0.58
C VAL A 16 6.08 14.51 1.72
N ASN A 17 5.02 15.31 1.79
CA ASN A 17 4.85 16.24 2.90
C ASN A 17 4.19 15.49 4.05
N SER A 18 4.95 15.29 5.14
CA SER A 18 4.45 14.71 6.39
C SER A 18 3.98 15.80 7.34
N LEU A 19 3.26 15.40 8.40
CA LEU A 19 2.87 16.28 9.49
C LEU A 19 4.08 16.87 10.26
N THR A 20 5.24 16.23 10.15
CA THR A 20 6.49 16.65 10.80
C THR A 20 7.45 17.39 9.87
N GLY A 21 7.11 17.52 8.58
CA GLY A 21 7.94 18.14 7.55
C GLY A 21 8.09 17.27 6.29
N THR A 22 8.81 17.77 5.30
CA THR A 22 9.04 17.03 4.05
C THR A 22 9.97 15.83 4.30
N VAL A 23 9.53 14.64 3.92
CA VAL A 23 10.32 13.41 3.94
C VAL A 23 10.71 13.05 2.51
N VAL A 24 11.96 12.69 2.29
CA VAL A 24 12.48 12.24 0.98
C VAL A 24 12.76 10.75 1.06
N ILE A 25 12.12 9.99 0.18
CA ILE A 25 12.23 8.54 0.08
C ILE A 25 13.02 8.22 -1.18
N ALA A 26 14.14 7.51 -1.04
CA ALA A 26 14.96 7.09 -2.18
C ALA A 26 14.20 6.13 -3.10
N ALA A 27 14.63 6.00 -4.35
CA ALA A 27 14.04 5.06 -5.29
C ALA A 27 14.06 3.62 -4.73
N GLY A 28 12.92 2.95 -4.70
CA GLY A 28 12.77 1.60 -4.16
C GLY A 28 12.94 1.47 -2.64
N ALA A 29 13.04 2.58 -1.89
CA ALA A 29 13.11 2.55 -0.44
C ALA A 29 11.72 2.69 0.20
N SER A 30 11.57 2.11 1.39
CA SER A 30 10.40 2.25 2.25
C SER A 30 10.75 3.07 3.48
N GLU A 31 9.91 4.03 3.83
CA GLU A 31 10.06 4.86 5.05
C GLU A 31 8.72 4.99 5.77
N GLU A 32 8.74 4.99 7.10
CA GLU A 32 7.56 5.31 7.92
C GLU A 32 7.38 6.83 8.00
N VAL A 33 6.25 7.32 7.49
CA VAL A 33 5.95 8.74 7.42
C VAL A 33 4.71 9.06 8.26
N ASP A 34 4.80 10.12 9.07
CA ASP A 34 3.66 10.60 9.87
C ASP A 34 2.69 11.38 8.97
N LEU A 35 1.62 10.70 8.54
CA LEU A 35 0.60 11.24 7.64
C LEU A 35 -0.77 11.07 8.27
N SER A 36 -1.67 11.99 7.96
CA SER A 36 -3.09 11.68 8.11
C SER A 36 -3.52 10.67 7.05
N GLU A 37 -4.57 9.90 7.34
CA GLU A 37 -5.11 8.90 6.40
C GLU A 37 -5.48 9.52 5.04
N ALA A 38 -6.03 10.73 5.05
CA ALA A 38 -6.36 11.48 3.84
C ALA A 38 -5.10 11.86 3.03
N GLU A 39 -4.00 12.22 3.70
CA GLU A 39 -2.73 12.53 3.03
C GLU A 39 -2.03 11.27 2.54
N PHE A 40 -2.14 10.16 3.27
CA PHE A 40 -1.64 8.86 2.85
C PHE A 40 -2.34 8.37 1.58
N ILE A 41 -3.68 8.39 1.55
CA ILE A 41 -4.48 8.07 0.35
C ILE A 41 -4.11 8.99 -0.82
N SER A 42 -3.97 10.29 -0.56
CA SER A 42 -3.56 11.26 -1.58
C SER A 42 -2.17 10.98 -2.13
N ALA A 43 -1.22 10.60 -1.27
CA ALA A 43 0.13 10.21 -1.66
C ALA A 43 0.12 8.95 -2.54
N LYS A 44 -0.66 7.91 -2.17
CA LYS A 44 -0.82 6.69 -2.98
C LYS A 44 -1.46 6.98 -4.34
N ALA A 45 -2.46 7.87 -4.39
CA ALA A 45 -3.15 8.24 -5.63
C ALA A 45 -2.22 8.89 -6.68
N THR A 46 -1.03 9.36 -6.30
CA THR A 46 -0.01 9.83 -7.25
C THR A 46 0.64 8.72 -8.07
N GLY A 47 0.56 7.47 -7.60
CA GLY A 47 1.28 6.32 -8.17
C GLY A 47 2.80 6.36 -7.93
N TRP A 48 3.30 7.30 -7.11
CA TRP A 48 4.72 7.36 -6.76
C TRP A 48 5.06 6.55 -5.52
N PHE A 49 4.08 6.38 -4.64
CA PHE A 49 4.24 5.67 -3.39
C PHE A 49 3.23 4.54 -3.30
N ALA A 50 3.73 3.34 -3.02
CA ALA A 50 2.97 2.19 -2.59
C ALA A 50 3.08 2.08 -1.07
N ASP A 51 2.22 1.32 -0.41
CA ASP A 51 2.55 0.83 0.92
C ASP A 51 3.36 -0.47 0.85
N ASP A 52 4.02 -0.82 1.95
CA ASP A 52 4.84 -2.03 2.03
C ASP A 52 4.00 -3.29 1.72
N GLY A 53 2.70 -3.27 2.08
CA GLY A 53 1.74 -4.33 1.76
C GLY A 53 1.37 -4.38 0.28
N ASP A 54 1.14 -3.23 -0.35
CA ASP A 54 0.83 -3.09 -1.78
C ASP A 54 1.94 -3.74 -2.63
N THR A 55 3.23 -3.59 -2.27
CA THR A 55 4.34 -4.20 -3.02
C THR A 55 4.45 -5.71 -2.86
N GLU A 56 4.28 -6.26 -1.64
CA GLU A 56 4.30 -7.73 -1.47
C GLU A 56 3.13 -8.39 -2.20
N LEU A 57 1.93 -7.81 -2.11
CA LEU A 57 0.74 -8.34 -2.77
C LEU A 57 0.83 -8.18 -4.30
N ALA A 58 1.37 -7.07 -4.79
CA ALA A 58 1.58 -6.82 -6.22
C ALA A 58 2.58 -7.80 -6.86
N ASP A 59 3.49 -8.41 -6.10
CA ASP A 59 4.42 -9.43 -6.61
C ASP A 59 3.85 -10.86 -6.54
N MET A 60 2.84 -11.12 -5.69
CA MET A 60 2.20 -12.44 -5.57
C MET A 60 1.39 -12.82 -6.82
N LYS A 61 1.22 -14.11 -7.11
CA LYS A 61 0.30 -14.54 -8.17
C LYS A 61 -1.13 -14.45 -7.68
N VAL A 62 -2.08 -14.31 -8.60
CA VAL A 62 -3.53 -14.34 -8.29
C VAL A 62 -3.93 -15.57 -7.45
N ALA A 63 -3.30 -16.73 -7.70
CA ALA A 63 -3.54 -17.93 -6.91
C ALA A 63 -3.08 -17.79 -5.45
N ASP A 64 -1.90 -17.21 -5.23
CA ASP A 64 -1.33 -17.00 -3.91
C ASP A 64 -2.12 -15.94 -3.13
N LEU A 65 -2.55 -14.86 -3.81
CA LEU A 65 -3.41 -13.83 -3.24
C LEU A 65 -4.76 -14.39 -2.76
N LYS A 66 -5.38 -15.27 -3.56
CA LYS A 66 -6.63 -15.94 -3.15
C LYS A 66 -6.43 -16.86 -1.96
N ALA A 67 -5.33 -17.61 -1.93
CA ALA A 67 -4.99 -18.46 -0.79
C ALA A 67 -4.73 -17.65 0.48
N LEU A 68 -4.08 -16.50 0.35
CA LEU A 68 -3.86 -15.57 1.44
C LEU A 68 -5.18 -15.01 1.98
N ALA A 69 -6.06 -14.54 1.10
CA ALA A 69 -7.38 -14.07 1.49
C ALA A 69 -8.20 -15.15 2.22
N GLU A 70 -8.19 -16.40 1.72
CA GLU A 70 -8.87 -17.52 2.38
C GLU A 70 -8.24 -17.82 3.75
N SER A 71 -6.90 -17.79 3.86
CA SER A 71 -6.18 -18.01 5.11
C SER A 71 -6.47 -16.92 6.15
N GLU A 72 -6.70 -15.69 5.71
CA GLU A 72 -7.02 -14.54 6.57
C GLU A 72 -8.54 -14.39 6.80
N GLY A 73 -9.36 -15.24 6.18
CA GLY A 73 -10.82 -15.16 6.27
C GLY A 73 -11.42 -13.95 5.57
N ILE A 74 -10.69 -13.37 4.62
CA ILE A 74 -11.09 -12.20 3.82
C ILE A 74 -12.02 -12.65 2.69
N ASP A 75 -13.21 -12.07 2.63
CA ASP A 75 -14.14 -12.27 1.53
C ASP A 75 -13.74 -11.42 0.31
N LEU A 76 -13.37 -12.10 -0.77
CA LEU A 76 -13.00 -11.46 -2.04
C LEU A 76 -14.23 -11.06 -2.88
N GLY A 77 -15.44 -11.50 -2.52
CA GLY A 77 -16.65 -11.24 -3.29
C GLY A 77 -16.52 -11.66 -4.77
N ASP A 78 -16.78 -10.70 -5.68
CA ASP A 78 -16.68 -10.88 -7.13
C ASP A 78 -15.30 -10.50 -7.71
N ALA A 79 -14.29 -10.27 -6.86
CA ALA A 79 -12.96 -9.88 -7.32
C ALA A 79 -12.28 -11.01 -8.13
N THR A 80 -12.08 -10.75 -9.42
CA THR A 80 -11.48 -11.72 -10.36
C THR A 80 -10.18 -11.23 -10.97
N LYS A 81 -9.92 -9.92 -10.96
CA LYS A 81 -8.65 -9.34 -11.40
C LYS A 81 -7.68 -9.24 -10.23
N LYS A 82 -6.39 -9.23 -10.55
CA LYS A 82 -5.33 -9.15 -9.54
C LYS A 82 -5.49 -7.92 -8.66
N ASP A 83 -5.61 -6.75 -9.27
CA ASP A 83 -5.72 -5.47 -8.56
C ASP A 83 -6.95 -5.45 -7.64
N ASP A 84 -8.10 -5.94 -8.12
CA ASP A 84 -9.33 -6.02 -7.32
C ASP A 84 -9.16 -6.93 -6.09
N ILE A 85 -8.40 -8.02 -6.21
CA ILE A 85 -8.11 -8.96 -5.11
C ILE A 85 -7.17 -8.31 -4.09
N ILE A 86 -6.13 -7.60 -4.56
CA ILE A 86 -5.19 -6.89 -3.69
C ILE A 86 -5.95 -5.84 -2.87
N SER A 87 -6.75 -5.00 -3.52
CA SER A 87 -7.54 -3.98 -2.83
C SER A 87 -8.53 -4.56 -1.82
N ALA A 88 -9.12 -5.72 -2.09
CA ALA A 88 -10.00 -6.40 -1.13
C ALA A 88 -9.23 -6.90 0.10
N ILE A 89 -8.03 -7.43 -0.08
CA ILE A 89 -7.16 -7.89 1.01
C ILE A 89 -6.71 -6.72 1.87
N GLU A 90 -6.25 -5.63 1.24
CA GLU A 90 -5.80 -4.42 1.93
C GLU A 90 -6.94 -3.78 2.72
N LEU A 91 -8.09 -3.58 2.09
CA LEU A 91 -9.26 -2.99 2.74
C LEU A 91 -9.70 -3.80 3.97
N ALA A 92 -9.59 -5.13 3.90
CA ALA A 92 -9.93 -5.98 5.03
C ALA A 92 -8.90 -5.90 6.17
N ARG A 93 -7.60 -5.74 5.86
CA ARG A 93 -6.53 -5.56 6.85
C ARG A 93 -6.53 -4.20 7.52
N GLU A 94 -6.99 -3.16 6.83
CA GLU A 94 -7.15 -1.81 7.39
C GLU A 94 -8.40 -1.67 8.30
N ALA A 95 -9.34 -2.62 8.23
CA ALA A 95 -10.58 -2.60 9.01
C ALA A 95 -10.47 -3.23 10.42
N GLU A 96 -9.31 -3.79 10.79
CA GLU A 96 -8.98 -4.26 12.15
C GLU A 96 -8.31 -3.18 13.02
#